data_AF-A0A7L5E4L0-F1
#
_entry.id   AF-A0A7L5E4L0-F1
#
_cell.length_a   1.000
_cell.length_b   1.000
_cell.length_c   1.000
_cell.angle_alpha   90.00
_cell.angle_beta   90.00
_cell.angle_gamma   90.00
#
_symmetry.space_group_name_H-M   'P 1'
#
loop_
_entity.id
_entity.type
_entity.pdbx_description
1 polymer ?
#
loop_
_entity_poly.entity_id
_entity_poly.type
_entity_poly.pdbx_seq_one_letter_code
_entity_poly.pdbx_strand_id
1 'polypeptide(L)'
;MIFAVLVFSHLTTLGDTFAYLNSPLIFSSKIFYSSTALMLFTGALFKAVFKADVLACIPLMLLSFYGVYYVVDRLNLYKLSGIIILLVSMPNFGVWTSIHGKEAIGCFFSGVIAVMIIKKLNGKYKLKFIDYFALYLCAMFKPQYLIYIIQALIFIELVNRLTDKRYLPFVLGCIIFFLNIVVLYFFRDFIDVLAKGMAANFNYNDPNLAKSTRSDAPWLVPYGFFKTAPYGMFIAFFGPTLSEMIAKPTHLLSGIESIIMIVCFIVLLIPRLTYNLNTFRFNPTVFVAYFIIFAGILFMQYPFGFLNPGSAIRYRCNFYLLFVMLLLQLFSKSSDKRYVEPYQLLINT
;
A
#
# COMPACT_ATOMS: atom_id res chain seq x y z
N MET A 1 13.09 -1.56 14.10
CA MET A 1 14.26 -0.69 13.94
C MET A 1 15.57 -1.37 14.29
N ILE A 2 15.81 -1.80 15.54
CA ILE A 2 17.09 -2.43 15.94
C ILE A 2 17.45 -3.62 15.05
N PHE A 3 16.51 -4.58 14.89
CA PHE A 3 16.68 -5.70 13.97
C PHE A 3 16.97 -5.26 12.52
N ALA A 4 16.28 -4.22 12.03
CA ALA A 4 16.46 -3.74 10.67
C ALA A 4 17.89 -3.21 10.45
N VAL A 5 18.40 -2.38 11.37
CA VAL A 5 19.70 -1.72 11.21
C VAL A 5 20.87 -2.62 11.61
N LEU A 6 20.73 -3.49 12.61
CA LEU A 6 21.83 -4.31 13.13
C LEU A 6 21.89 -5.73 12.58
N VAL A 7 20.82 -6.24 11.96
CA VAL A 7 20.78 -7.62 11.44
C VAL A 7 20.43 -7.60 9.96
N PHE A 8 19.29 -7.00 9.61
CA PHE A 8 18.78 -7.05 8.24
C PHE A 8 19.68 -6.32 7.24
N SER A 9 20.35 -5.24 7.67
CA SER A 9 21.35 -4.50 6.87
C SER A 9 22.56 -5.34 6.42
N HIS A 10 22.89 -6.39 7.18
CA HIS A 10 23.96 -7.33 6.82
C HIS A 10 23.47 -8.44 5.88
N LEU A 11 22.15 -8.68 5.84
CA LEU A 11 21.53 -9.66 4.94
C LEU A 11 21.20 -9.05 3.58
N THR A 12 20.83 -7.77 3.54
CA THR A 12 20.48 -7.04 2.31
C THR A 12 20.58 -5.53 2.50
N THR A 13 20.59 -4.78 1.41
CA THR A 13 20.64 -3.31 1.47
C THR A 13 19.31 -2.75 1.97
N LEU A 14 19.38 -1.77 2.88
CA LEU A 14 18.20 -1.05 3.40
C LEU A 14 17.71 0.04 2.44
N GLY A 15 17.66 -0.28 1.15
CA GLY A 15 17.38 0.67 0.09
C GLY A 15 18.30 1.90 0.17
N ASP A 16 17.70 3.08 0.13
CA ASP A 16 18.42 4.36 0.10
C ASP A 16 18.71 4.95 1.49
N THR A 17 18.37 4.23 2.57
CA THR A 17 18.45 4.75 3.95
C THR A 17 19.84 5.26 4.28
N PHE A 18 20.89 4.52 3.93
CA PHE A 18 22.27 4.92 4.16
C PHE A 18 22.61 6.22 3.41
N ALA A 19 22.17 6.35 2.16
CA ALA A 19 22.39 7.55 1.35
C ALA A 19 21.65 8.77 1.92
N TYR A 20 20.43 8.59 2.45
CA TYR A 20 19.67 9.66 3.08
C TYR A 20 20.35 10.17 4.36
N LEU A 21 20.75 9.26 5.25
CA LEU A 21 21.36 9.60 6.54
C LEU A 21 22.75 10.24 6.40
N ASN A 22 23.53 9.84 5.40
CA ASN A 22 24.91 10.30 5.20
C ASN A 22 25.04 11.37 4.10
N SER A 23 23.93 11.96 3.68
CA SER A 23 23.94 13.08 2.74
C SER A 23 24.38 14.39 3.41
N PRO A 24 24.95 15.34 2.66
CA PRO A 24 25.24 16.67 3.20
C PRO A 24 23.94 17.41 3.56
N LEU A 25 23.94 18.13 4.68
CA LEU A 25 22.81 18.93 5.12
C LEU A 25 22.65 20.18 4.24
N ILE A 26 21.85 20.06 3.18
CA ILE A 26 21.58 21.14 2.23
C ILE A 26 20.09 21.48 2.26
N PHE A 27 19.78 22.72 2.62
CA PHE A 27 18.42 23.26 2.51
C PHE A 27 18.16 23.77 1.09
N SER A 28 17.06 23.32 0.47
CA SER A 28 16.63 23.75 -0.86
C SER A 28 15.10 23.75 -0.93
N SER A 29 14.51 24.65 -1.72
CA SER A 29 13.06 24.67 -1.96
C SER A 29 12.52 23.34 -2.52
N LYS A 30 13.39 22.51 -3.14
CA LYS A 30 13.07 21.14 -3.60
C LYS A 30 12.52 20.24 -2.50
N ILE A 31 12.82 20.51 -1.24
CA ILE A 31 12.34 19.75 -0.07
C ILE A 31 10.81 19.72 0.00
N PHE A 32 10.12 20.73 -0.54
CA PHE A 32 8.66 20.83 -0.49
C PHE A 32 7.92 20.12 -1.64
N TYR A 33 8.64 19.55 -2.62
CA TYR A 33 7.99 18.89 -3.77
C TYR A 33 8.74 17.68 -4.32
N SER A 34 9.97 17.41 -3.87
CA SER A 34 10.72 16.20 -4.22
C SER A 34 10.84 15.29 -3.01
N SER A 35 10.25 14.09 -3.11
CA SER A 35 10.37 13.07 -2.06
C SER A 35 11.82 12.75 -1.72
N THR A 36 12.71 12.67 -2.71
CA THR A 36 14.13 12.39 -2.47
C THR A 36 14.83 13.56 -1.77
N ALA A 37 14.57 14.81 -2.16
CA ALA A 37 15.16 15.98 -1.51
C ALA A 37 14.72 16.08 -0.03
N LEU A 38 13.44 15.81 0.28
CA LEU A 38 12.97 15.77 1.66
C LEU A 38 13.67 14.67 2.46
N MET A 39 13.82 13.47 1.89
CA MET A 39 14.47 12.36 2.59
C MET A 39 15.95 12.62 2.88
N LEU A 40 16.69 13.20 1.92
CA LEU A 40 18.09 13.61 2.10
C LEU A 40 18.19 14.67 3.20
N PHE A 41 17.41 15.75 3.11
CA PHE A 41 17.44 16.82 4.09
C PHE A 41 17.09 16.35 5.50
N THR A 42 15.98 15.63 5.66
CA THR A 42 15.55 15.12 6.97
C THR A 42 16.49 14.05 7.51
N GLY A 43 17.09 13.23 6.63
CA GLY A 43 18.07 12.22 7.02
C GLY A 43 19.34 12.84 7.57
N ALA A 44 19.92 13.80 6.82
CA ALA A 44 21.08 14.56 7.26
C ALA A 44 20.79 15.34 8.55
N LEU A 45 19.60 15.94 8.67
CA LEU A 45 19.18 16.69 9.86
C LEU A 45 19.09 15.78 11.08
N PHE A 46 18.41 14.63 10.98
CA PHE A 46 18.28 13.71 12.10
C PHE A 46 19.63 13.07 12.45
N LYS A 47 20.47 12.75 11.47
CA LYS A 47 21.83 12.27 11.72
C LYS A 47 22.67 13.32 12.44
N ALA A 48 22.57 14.60 12.09
CA ALA A 48 23.26 15.69 12.77
C ALA A 48 22.82 15.84 14.24
N VAL A 49 21.52 15.67 14.52
CA VAL A 49 20.95 15.76 15.88
C VAL A 49 21.33 14.56 16.74
N PHE A 50 21.12 13.34 16.23
CA PHE A 50 21.26 12.10 17.01
C PHE A 50 22.66 11.48 16.95
N LYS A 51 23.51 11.90 16.02
CA LYS A 51 24.90 11.45 15.78
C LYS A 51 25.07 9.95 15.43
N ALA A 52 24.04 9.12 15.55
CA ALA A 52 24.05 7.70 15.21
C ALA A 52 22.94 7.33 14.20
N ASP A 53 23.24 6.41 13.27
CA ASP A 53 22.31 6.03 12.18
C ASP A 53 21.04 5.38 12.72
N VAL A 54 21.21 4.51 13.72
CA VAL A 54 20.10 3.82 14.40
C VAL A 54 19.16 4.85 15.04
N LEU A 55 19.71 5.85 15.74
CA LEU A 55 18.92 6.85 16.44
C LEU A 55 18.27 7.85 15.47
N ALA A 56 18.94 8.16 14.35
CA ALA A 56 18.40 9.03 13.31
C ALA A 56 17.14 8.47 12.63
N CYS A 57 16.86 7.17 12.76
CA CYS A 57 15.63 6.54 12.28
C CYS A 57 14.41 6.77 13.19
N ILE A 58 14.61 7.17 14.46
CA ILE A 58 13.54 7.30 15.46
C ILE A 58 12.41 8.24 14.99
N PRO A 59 12.67 9.43 14.43
CA PRO A 59 11.60 10.34 14.03
C PRO A 59 10.64 9.73 12.99
N LEU A 60 11.16 9.06 11.96
CA LEU A 60 10.31 8.42 10.94
C LEU A 60 9.63 7.15 11.45
N MET A 61 10.30 6.39 12.33
CA MET A 61 9.67 5.27 13.01
C MET A 61 8.46 5.74 13.84
N LEU A 62 8.60 6.83 14.61
CA LEU A 62 7.52 7.41 15.39
C LEU A 62 6.39 7.94 14.50
N LEU A 63 6.72 8.56 13.37
CA LEU A 63 5.72 9.01 12.39
C LEU A 63 4.90 7.84 11.83
N SER A 64 5.57 6.77 11.43
CA SER A 64 4.92 5.53 10.96
C SER A 64 4.05 4.90 12.06
N PHE A 65 4.58 4.79 13.27
CA PHE A 65 3.84 4.29 14.43
C PHE A 65 2.59 5.13 14.71
N TYR A 66 2.71 6.46 14.64
CA TYR A 66 1.58 7.36 14.77
C TYR A 66 0.52 7.13 13.68
N GLY A 67 0.92 6.79 12.45
CA GLY A 67 0.00 6.37 11.38
C GLY A 67 -0.86 5.17 11.77
N VAL A 68 -0.25 4.13 12.32
CA VAL A 68 -0.96 2.93 12.82
C VAL A 68 -1.84 3.29 14.01
N TYR A 69 -1.29 3.98 15.01
CA TYR A 69 -2.04 4.40 16.19
C TYR A 69 -3.26 5.24 15.84
N TYR A 70 -3.10 6.24 14.96
CA TYR A 70 -4.18 7.12 14.51
C TYR A 70 -5.33 6.32 13.90
N VAL A 71 -5.03 5.33 13.07
CA VAL A 71 -6.05 4.46 12.48
C VAL A 71 -6.80 3.67 13.55
N VAL A 72 -6.07 3.00 14.45
CA VAL A 72 -6.65 2.14 15.49
C VAL A 72 -7.58 2.94 16.40
N ASP A 73 -7.12 4.12 16.84
CA ASP A 73 -7.90 5.05 17.65
C ASP A 73 -9.14 5.56 16.91
N ARG A 74 -8.97 6.10 15.70
CA ARG A 74 -10.05 6.79 14.97
C ARG A 74 -11.12 5.87 14.43
N LEU A 75 -10.83 4.56 14.31
CA LEU A 75 -11.76 3.53 13.86
C LEU A 75 -12.20 2.60 15.00
N ASN A 76 -11.76 2.83 16.24
CA ASN A 76 -12.09 2.02 17.43
C ASN A 76 -11.82 0.51 17.24
N LEU A 77 -10.70 0.16 16.60
CA LEU A 77 -10.41 -1.22 16.20
C LEU A 77 -9.84 -2.10 17.33
N TYR A 78 -10.00 -1.70 18.59
CA TYR A 78 -9.50 -2.43 19.77
C TYR A 78 -10.01 -3.88 19.85
N LYS A 79 -11.20 -4.15 19.30
CA LYS A 79 -11.79 -5.51 19.24
C LYS A 79 -11.10 -6.43 18.23
N LEU A 80 -10.34 -5.87 17.29
CA LEU A 80 -9.58 -6.59 16.26
C LEU A 80 -8.07 -6.47 16.50
N SER A 81 -7.69 -6.17 17.74
CA SER A 81 -6.30 -5.93 18.15
C SER A 81 -5.38 -7.08 17.77
N GLY A 82 -5.79 -8.34 17.95
CA GLY A 82 -4.98 -9.50 17.56
C GLY A 82 -4.62 -9.54 16.07
N ILE A 83 -5.60 -9.29 15.19
CA ILE A 83 -5.38 -9.30 13.73
C ILE A 83 -4.53 -8.09 13.31
N ILE A 84 -4.79 -6.92 13.89
CA ILE A 84 -4.00 -5.71 13.62
C ILE A 84 -2.56 -5.91 14.08
N ILE A 85 -2.35 -6.43 15.29
CA ILE A 85 -1.03 -6.72 15.83
C ILE A 85 -0.32 -7.72 14.93
N LEU A 86 -0.98 -8.81 14.52
CA LEU A 86 -0.40 -9.79 13.60
C LEU A 86 0.07 -9.12 12.31
N LEU A 87 -0.82 -8.40 11.61
CA LEU A 87 -0.54 -7.80 10.30
C LEU A 87 0.50 -6.66 10.36
N VAL A 88 0.47 -5.84 11.41
CA VAL A 88 1.44 -4.74 11.60
C VAL A 88 2.78 -5.25 12.15
N SER A 89 2.82 -6.41 12.81
CA SER A 89 4.06 -7.02 13.32
C SER A 89 4.76 -7.92 12.29
N MET A 90 4.25 -7.97 11.06
CA MET A 90 4.88 -8.73 9.98
C MET A 90 6.32 -8.22 9.74
N PRO A 91 7.32 -9.12 9.61
CA PRO A 91 8.73 -8.72 9.60
C PRO A 91 9.09 -7.67 8.55
N ASN A 92 8.62 -7.82 7.30
CA ASN A 92 8.93 -6.85 6.25
C ASN A 92 8.26 -5.51 6.51
N PHE A 93 7.00 -5.50 6.95
CA PHE A 93 6.34 -4.27 7.35
C PHE A 93 7.15 -3.55 8.45
N GLY A 94 7.48 -4.27 9.52
CA GLY A 94 8.27 -3.74 10.63
C GLY A 94 9.65 -3.23 10.22
N VAL A 95 10.36 -3.92 9.33
CA VAL A 95 11.67 -3.48 8.83
C VAL A 95 11.55 -2.17 8.05
N TRP A 96 10.73 -2.14 7.00
CA TRP A 96 10.69 -1.02 6.07
C TRP A 96 10.02 0.22 6.65
N THR A 97 9.07 0.07 7.57
CA THR A 97 8.37 1.21 8.18
C THR A 97 9.03 1.71 9.46
N SER A 98 10.18 1.17 9.87
CA SER A 98 10.89 1.56 11.10
C SER A 98 12.29 2.16 10.87
N ILE A 99 12.69 2.33 9.61
CA ILE A 99 13.95 2.98 9.21
C ILE A 99 13.67 4.34 8.58
N HIS A 100 14.71 5.16 8.38
CA HIS A 100 14.61 6.44 7.68
C HIS A 100 14.41 6.22 6.17
N GLY A 101 13.20 5.82 5.78
CA GLY A 101 12.82 5.49 4.41
C GLY A 101 11.47 6.08 4.00
N LYS A 102 11.24 6.15 2.68
CA LYS A 102 9.98 6.64 2.11
C LYS A 102 8.78 5.83 2.61
N GLU A 103 8.99 4.56 2.91
CA GLU A 103 7.99 3.61 3.38
C GLU A 103 7.39 3.99 4.75
N ALA A 104 8.17 4.61 5.65
CA ALA A 104 7.65 5.07 6.94
C ALA A 104 6.64 6.23 6.76
N ILE A 105 6.92 7.15 5.83
CA ILE A 105 6.00 8.22 5.45
C ILE A 105 4.78 7.64 4.72
N GLY A 106 5.00 6.62 3.88
CA GLY A 106 4.00 5.76 3.27
C GLY A 106 2.97 5.22 4.25
N CYS A 107 3.47 4.58 5.31
CA CYS A 107 2.65 4.04 6.39
C CYS A 107 1.79 5.14 7.03
N PHE A 108 2.40 6.29 7.35
CA PHE A 108 1.66 7.41 7.94
C PHE A 108 0.51 7.92 7.06
N PHE A 109 0.78 8.31 5.80
CA PHE A 109 -0.28 8.86 4.97
C PHE A 109 -1.33 7.81 4.63
N SER A 110 -0.94 6.54 4.43
CA SER A 110 -1.89 5.48 4.08
C SER A 110 -2.87 5.19 5.21
N GLY A 111 -2.41 5.26 6.47
CA GLY A 111 -3.27 5.17 7.64
C GLY A 111 -4.28 6.32 7.73
N VAL A 112 -3.82 7.57 7.64
CA VAL A 112 -4.70 8.74 7.69
C VAL A 112 -5.74 8.71 6.56
N ILE A 113 -5.31 8.36 5.34
CA ILE A 113 -6.19 8.26 4.17
C ILE A 113 -7.22 7.15 4.35
N ALA A 114 -6.86 6.02 4.97
CA ALA A 114 -7.82 4.94 5.27
C ALA A 114 -8.95 5.45 6.16
N VAL A 115 -8.62 6.17 7.25
CA VAL A 115 -9.60 6.77 8.16
C VAL A 115 -10.51 7.74 7.41
N MET A 116 -9.93 8.61 6.58
CA MET A 116 -10.69 9.58 5.78
C MET A 116 -11.69 8.90 4.84
N ILE A 117 -11.25 7.88 4.09
CA ILE A 117 -12.10 7.14 3.15
C ILE A 117 -13.22 6.41 3.90
N ILE A 118 -12.87 5.68 4.97
CA ILE A 118 -13.84 4.92 5.78
C ILE A 118 -14.89 5.84 6.40
N LYS A 119 -14.48 6.99 6.95
CA LYS A 119 -15.42 7.95 7.54
C LYS A 119 -16.32 8.60 6.50
N LYS A 120 -15.81 8.90 5.29
CA LYS A 120 -16.63 9.38 4.17
C LYS A 120 -17.62 8.32 3.65
N LEU A 121 -17.25 7.05 3.65
CA LEU A 121 -18.16 5.95 3.31
C LEU A 121 -19.25 5.74 4.37
N ASN A 122 -18.97 6.08 5.62
CA ASN A 122 -19.93 5.96 6.73
C ASN A 122 -20.81 7.20 6.92
N GLY A 123 -20.58 8.29 6.16
CA GLY A 123 -21.40 9.49 6.24
C GLY A 123 -20.64 10.77 5.84
N LYS A 124 -21.17 11.93 6.25
CA LYS A 124 -20.60 13.23 5.93
C LYS A 124 -19.38 13.52 6.82
N TYR A 125 -18.19 13.16 6.35
CA TYR A 125 -16.92 13.50 6.99
C TYR A 125 -16.34 14.79 6.42
N LYS A 126 -16.04 15.76 7.29
CA LYS A 126 -15.32 17.00 6.95
C LYS A 126 -13.81 16.75 7.07
N LEU A 127 -13.08 17.17 6.03
CA LEU A 127 -11.62 17.06 6.00
C LEU A 127 -10.99 17.96 7.07
N LYS A 128 -9.97 17.41 7.74
CA LYS A 128 -9.15 18.08 8.75
C LYS A 128 -7.78 18.38 8.17
N PHE A 129 -7.01 19.22 8.87
CA PHE A 129 -5.62 19.55 8.48
C PHE A 129 -4.76 18.30 8.22
N ILE A 130 -4.87 17.29 9.09
CA ILE A 130 -4.13 16.03 8.93
C ILE A 130 -4.47 15.28 7.63
N ASP A 131 -5.71 15.38 7.16
CA ASP A 131 -6.13 14.75 5.91
C ASP A 131 -5.48 15.45 4.70
N TYR A 132 -5.47 16.78 4.69
CA TYR A 132 -4.75 17.56 3.67
C TYR A 132 -3.24 17.31 3.70
N PHE A 133 -2.66 17.23 4.88
CA PHE A 133 -1.24 16.91 5.05
C PHE A 133 -0.91 15.50 4.53
N ALA A 134 -1.74 14.50 4.82
CA ALA A 134 -1.58 13.15 4.28
C ALA A 134 -1.73 13.11 2.75
N LEU A 135 -2.69 13.84 2.18
CA LEU A 135 -2.85 13.96 0.72
C LEU A 135 -1.63 14.64 0.07
N TYR A 136 -1.08 15.69 0.69
CA TYR A 136 0.15 16.34 0.24
C TYR A 136 1.34 15.37 0.26
N LEU A 137 1.53 14.61 1.34
CA LEU A 137 2.59 13.60 1.40
C LEU A 137 2.37 12.50 0.36
N CYS A 138 1.13 12.04 0.16
CA CYS A 138 0.82 11.08 -0.89
C CYS A 138 1.15 11.66 -2.29
N ALA A 139 0.83 12.93 -2.55
CA ALA A 139 1.15 13.61 -3.82
C ALA A 139 2.67 13.64 -4.07
N MET A 140 3.46 13.92 -3.04
CA MET A 140 4.90 14.06 -3.15
C MET A 140 5.64 12.72 -3.23
N PHE A 141 5.18 11.71 -2.50
CA PHE A 141 5.86 10.40 -2.43
C PHE A 141 5.33 9.37 -3.42
N LYS A 142 4.02 9.37 -3.69
CA LYS A 142 3.32 8.40 -4.54
C LYS A 142 2.17 9.08 -5.31
N PRO A 143 2.45 10.07 -6.18
CA PRO A 143 1.42 10.79 -6.94
C PRO A 143 0.50 9.85 -7.72
N GLN A 144 1.04 8.72 -8.20
CA GLN A 144 0.27 7.69 -8.88
C GLN A 144 -0.83 7.04 -8.03
N TYR A 145 -0.65 6.92 -6.71
CA TYR A 145 -1.71 6.39 -5.83
C TYR A 145 -2.78 7.44 -5.57
N LEU A 146 -2.38 8.71 -5.50
CA LEU A 146 -3.29 9.82 -5.24
C LEU A 146 -4.38 9.92 -6.30
N ILE A 147 -4.09 9.64 -7.58
CA ILE A 147 -5.07 9.64 -8.67
C ILE A 147 -6.29 8.78 -8.32
N TYR A 148 -6.05 7.53 -7.91
CA TYR A 148 -7.12 6.58 -7.60
C TYR A 148 -7.78 6.85 -6.25
N ILE A 149 -7.02 7.40 -5.28
CA ILE A 149 -7.59 7.86 -4.00
C ILE A 149 -8.57 9.01 -4.25
N ILE A 150 -8.19 10.01 -5.05
CA ILE A 150 -9.05 11.14 -5.42
C ILE A 150 -10.25 10.67 -6.25
N GLN A 151 -10.05 9.76 -7.22
CA GLN A 151 -11.14 9.17 -7.99
C GLN A 151 -12.17 8.48 -7.08
N ALA A 152 -11.72 7.70 -6.09
CA ALA A 152 -12.60 7.07 -5.12
C ALA A 152 -13.32 8.10 -4.22
N LEU A 153 -12.64 9.16 -3.77
CA LEU A 153 -13.25 10.22 -2.96
C LEU A 153 -14.30 11.01 -3.74
N ILE A 154 -14.04 11.34 -5.01
CA ILE A 154 -15.00 11.98 -5.92
C ILE A 154 -16.20 11.06 -6.12
N PHE A 155 -15.96 9.77 -6.39
CA PHE A 155 -17.04 8.79 -6.53
C PHE A 155 -17.93 8.73 -5.28
N ILE A 156 -17.34 8.64 -4.08
CA ILE A 156 -18.09 8.63 -2.81
C ILE A 156 -18.91 9.91 -2.65
N GLU A 157 -18.33 11.08 -2.94
CA GLU A 157 -19.01 12.36 -2.83
C GLU A 157 -20.17 12.49 -3.83
N LEU A 158 -19.98 12.06 -5.08
CA LEU A 158 -21.03 12.04 -6.11
C LEU A 158 -22.18 11.15 -5.69
N VAL A 159 -21.89 9.93 -5.22
CA VAL A 159 -22.92 9.00 -4.73
C VAL A 159 -23.70 9.62 -3.55
N ASN A 160 -23.00 10.17 -2.56
CA ASN A 160 -23.63 10.77 -1.38
C ASN A 160 -24.49 12.01 -1.70
N ARG A 161 -24.24 12.70 -2.81
CA ARG A 161 -25.01 13.89 -3.23
C ARG A 161 -26.16 13.57 -4.18
N LEU A 162 -25.93 12.63 -5.09
CA LEU A 162 -26.83 12.43 -6.23
C LEU A 162 -27.93 11.41 -5.95
N THR A 163 -27.83 10.58 -4.90
CA THR A 163 -28.72 9.42 -4.86
C THR A 163 -29.01 8.78 -3.51
N ASP A 164 -30.31 8.50 -3.33
CA ASP A 164 -30.81 7.51 -2.37
C ASP A 164 -31.02 6.13 -3.02
N LYS A 165 -30.82 6.00 -4.35
CA LYS A 165 -31.12 4.78 -5.12
C LYS A 165 -29.95 3.80 -5.07
N ARG A 166 -30.26 2.55 -4.70
CA ARG A 166 -29.25 1.49 -4.47
C ARG A 166 -28.46 1.05 -5.72
N TYR A 167 -28.98 1.21 -6.93
CA TYR A 167 -28.32 0.73 -8.16
C TYR A 167 -27.37 1.77 -8.80
N LEU A 168 -27.58 3.06 -8.53
CA LEU A 168 -26.82 4.12 -9.20
C LEU A 168 -25.32 4.12 -8.88
N PRO A 169 -24.84 3.75 -7.67
CA PRO A 169 -23.40 3.61 -7.43
C PRO A 169 -22.74 2.57 -8.34
N PHE A 170 -23.47 1.51 -8.71
CA PHE A 170 -22.95 0.51 -9.64
C PHE A 170 -22.85 1.07 -11.06
N VAL A 171 -23.88 1.77 -11.53
CA VAL A 171 -23.87 2.43 -12.86
C VAL A 171 -22.74 3.45 -12.96
N LEU A 172 -22.59 4.32 -11.95
CA LEU A 172 -21.47 5.27 -11.87
C LEU A 172 -20.12 4.55 -11.84
N GLY A 173 -20.03 3.44 -11.11
CA GLY A 173 -18.85 2.58 -11.10
C GLY A 173 -18.50 2.01 -12.47
N CYS A 174 -19.49 1.51 -13.22
CA CYS A 174 -19.33 1.04 -14.60
C CYS A 174 -18.85 2.16 -15.52
N ILE A 175 -19.39 3.38 -15.39
CA ILE A 175 -18.95 4.54 -16.16
C ILE A 175 -17.48 4.86 -15.84
N ILE A 176 -17.10 4.93 -14.56
CA ILE A 176 -15.71 5.19 -14.14
C ILE A 176 -14.77 4.11 -14.66
N PHE A 177 -15.17 2.83 -14.57
CA PHE A 177 -14.38 1.73 -15.10
C PHE A 177 -14.19 1.86 -16.61
N PHE A 178 -15.27 2.12 -17.36
CA PHE A 178 -15.20 2.34 -18.80
C PHE A 178 -14.29 3.52 -19.17
N LEU A 179 -14.41 4.65 -18.47
CA LEU A 179 -13.55 5.82 -18.68
C LEU A 179 -12.07 5.50 -18.42
N ASN A 180 -11.75 4.75 -17.36
CA ASN A 180 -10.39 4.31 -17.08
C ASN A 180 -9.85 3.44 -18.24
N ILE A 181 -10.65 2.51 -18.76
CA ILE A 181 -10.26 1.68 -19.91
C ILE A 181 -10.05 2.54 -21.17
N VAL A 182 -10.91 3.51 -21.44
CA VAL A 182 -10.77 4.43 -22.58
C VAL A 182 -9.48 5.25 -22.46
N VAL A 183 -9.19 5.79 -21.28
CA VAL A 183 -7.94 6.54 -21.03
C VAL A 183 -6.72 5.64 -21.25
N LEU A 184 -6.70 4.43 -20.68
CA LEU A 184 -5.61 3.49 -20.87
C LEU A 184 -5.44 3.07 -22.33
N TYR A 185 -6.55 2.88 -23.06
CA TYR A 185 -6.54 2.54 -24.48
C TYR A 185 -6.00 3.69 -25.34
N PHE A 186 -6.35 4.93 -25.02
CA PHE A 186 -5.88 6.12 -25.73
C PHE A 186 -4.38 6.35 -25.52
N PHE A 187 -3.89 6.17 -24.29
CA PHE A 187 -2.47 6.35 -23.96
C PHE A 187 -1.62 5.07 -24.09
N ARG A 188 -2.16 3.99 -24.68
CA ARG A 188 -1.50 2.68 -24.67
C ARG A 188 -0.09 2.69 -25.28
N ASP A 189 0.12 3.41 -26.37
CA ASP A 189 1.40 3.45 -27.08
C ASP A 189 2.46 4.19 -26.24
N PHE A 190 2.05 5.31 -25.64
CA PHE A 190 2.89 6.07 -24.74
C PHE A 190 3.27 5.26 -23.49
N ILE A 191 2.30 4.55 -22.90
CA ILE A 191 2.53 3.68 -21.74
C ILE A 191 3.47 2.51 -22.12
N ASP A 192 3.31 1.90 -23.28
CA ASP A 192 4.17 0.79 -23.74
C ASP A 192 5.63 1.23 -23.91
N VAL A 193 5.87 2.43 -24.46
CA VAL A 193 7.20 3.02 -24.58
C VAL A 193 7.79 3.33 -23.20
N LEU A 194 7.02 3.96 -22.31
CA LEU A 194 7.48 4.26 -20.95
C LEU A 194 7.78 3.00 -20.13
N ALA A 195 6.99 1.94 -20.29
CA ALA A 195 7.21 0.66 -19.62
C ALA A 195 8.55 0.04 -20.01
N LYS A 196 8.91 0.07 -21.30
CA LYS A 196 10.22 -0.40 -21.79
C LYS A 196 11.37 0.43 -21.23
N GLY A 197 11.21 1.76 -21.19
CA GLY A 197 12.19 2.65 -20.56
C GLY A 197 12.34 2.40 -19.05
N MET A 198 11.27 2.05 -18.36
CA MET A 198 11.33 1.69 -16.94
C MET A 198 12.15 0.42 -16.72
N ALA A 199 11.93 -0.62 -17.53
CA ALA A 199 12.63 -1.88 -17.42
C ALA A 199 14.16 -1.72 -17.53
N ALA A 200 14.63 -0.77 -18.35
CA ALA A 200 16.05 -0.45 -18.45
C ALA A 200 16.68 -0.01 -17.10
N ASN A 201 15.92 0.58 -16.17
CA ASN A 201 16.42 0.96 -14.85
C ASN A 201 16.60 -0.23 -13.89
N PHE A 202 16.15 -1.43 -14.29
CA PHE A 202 16.33 -2.66 -13.53
C PHE A 202 17.38 -3.60 -14.14
N ASN A 203 17.80 -3.33 -15.38
CA ASN A 203 18.85 -4.06 -16.08
C ASN A 203 20.22 -3.49 -15.67
N TYR A 204 20.88 -4.17 -14.73
CA TYR A 204 22.24 -3.84 -14.33
C TYR A 204 23.24 -4.67 -15.13
N ASN A 205 24.26 -4.02 -15.70
CA ASN A 205 25.37 -4.70 -16.37
C ASN A 205 26.24 -5.49 -15.38
N ASP A 206 26.18 -5.17 -14.08
CA ASP A 206 26.85 -5.92 -13.02
C ASP A 206 25.94 -7.09 -12.55
N PRO A 207 26.36 -8.36 -12.74
CA PRO A 207 25.64 -9.53 -12.28
C PRO A 207 25.36 -9.53 -10.78
N ASN A 208 26.17 -8.83 -9.98
CA ASN A 208 25.98 -8.74 -8.53
C ASN A 208 24.83 -7.80 -8.12
N LEU A 209 24.54 -6.78 -8.94
CA LEU A 209 23.44 -5.84 -8.73
C LEU A 209 22.12 -6.36 -9.31
N ALA A 210 22.18 -7.19 -10.35
CA ALA A 210 21.01 -7.79 -11.00
C ALA A 210 20.40 -9.00 -10.25
N LYS A 211 20.96 -9.40 -9.10
CA LYS A 211 20.67 -10.70 -8.44
C LYS A 211 19.20 -10.99 -8.13
N SER A 212 18.33 -9.98 -8.07
CA SER A 212 16.89 -10.16 -7.80
C SER A 212 16.00 -9.50 -8.86
N THR A 213 16.52 -9.12 -10.03
CA THR A 213 15.67 -8.57 -11.11
C THR A 213 15.06 -9.70 -11.93
N ARG A 214 13.76 -9.62 -12.24
CA ARG A 214 13.06 -10.52 -13.17
C ARG A 214 13.21 -10.02 -14.61
N SER A 215 13.12 -10.94 -15.57
CA SER A 215 13.15 -10.58 -16.99
C SER A 215 11.97 -9.67 -17.38
N ASP A 216 12.29 -8.62 -18.11
CA ASP A 216 11.37 -7.70 -18.77
C ASP A 216 10.91 -8.17 -20.16
N ALA A 217 11.37 -9.34 -20.62
CA ALA A 217 11.00 -9.92 -21.92
C ALA A 217 9.49 -9.89 -22.21
N PRO A 218 8.59 -10.15 -21.23
CA PRO A 218 7.15 -10.06 -21.46
C PRO A 218 6.64 -8.66 -21.84
N TRP A 219 7.41 -7.59 -21.62
CA TRP A 219 7.06 -6.21 -21.99
C TRP A 219 7.67 -5.76 -23.33
N LEU A 220 8.60 -6.54 -23.89
CA LEU A 220 9.24 -6.19 -25.17
C LEU A 220 8.30 -6.40 -26.37
N VAL A 221 7.31 -7.30 -26.23
CA VAL A 221 6.26 -7.49 -27.24
C VAL A 221 5.25 -6.35 -27.23
N PRO A 222 4.59 -6.03 -28.37
CA PRO A 222 3.59 -4.96 -28.42
C PRO A 222 2.49 -5.13 -27.38
N TYR A 223 2.31 -4.08 -26.57
CA TYR A 223 1.35 -4.02 -25.46
C TYR A 223 1.56 -5.12 -24.40
N GLY A 224 2.78 -5.65 -24.32
CA GLY A 224 3.18 -6.69 -23.38
C GLY A 224 2.91 -6.27 -21.94
N PHE A 225 3.12 -4.99 -21.63
CA PHE A 225 2.79 -4.36 -20.35
C PHE A 225 1.35 -4.63 -19.90
N PHE A 226 0.38 -4.43 -20.80
CA PHE A 226 -1.05 -4.59 -20.49
C PHE A 226 -1.45 -6.07 -20.39
N LYS A 227 -0.91 -6.92 -21.27
CA LYS A 227 -1.18 -8.37 -21.27
C LYS A 227 -0.73 -9.04 -19.96
N THR A 228 0.34 -8.53 -19.37
CA THR A 228 0.93 -9.06 -18.15
C THR A 228 0.39 -8.42 -16.87
N ALA A 229 -0.39 -7.33 -16.98
CA ALA A 229 -0.87 -6.57 -15.84
C ALA A 229 -1.65 -7.40 -14.80
N PRO A 230 -2.57 -8.34 -15.14
CA PRO A 230 -3.30 -9.09 -14.12
C PRO A 230 -2.40 -9.94 -13.20
N TYR A 231 -1.52 -10.74 -13.80
CA TYR A 231 -0.53 -11.54 -13.06
C TYR A 231 0.49 -10.64 -12.35
N GLY A 232 0.88 -9.58 -13.03
CA GLY A 232 1.79 -8.57 -12.54
C GLY A 232 1.32 -7.85 -11.28
N MET A 233 0.07 -7.42 -11.25
CA MET A 233 -0.58 -6.80 -10.10
C MET A 233 -0.59 -7.75 -8.90
N PHE A 234 -0.89 -9.03 -9.13
CA PHE A 234 -0.83 -10.06 -8.10
C PHE A 234 0.60 -10.21 -7.55
N ILE A 235 1.58 -10.38 -8.42
CA ILE A 235 2.97 -10.54 -8.01
C ILE A 235 3.54 -9.28 -7.34
N ALA A 236 3.15 -8.09 -7.77
CA ALA A 236 3.59 -6.87 -7.14
C ALA A 236 3.00 -6.68 -5.73
N PHE A 237 1.86 -7.33 -5.44
CA PHE A 237 1.33 -7.43 -4.09
C PHE A 237 1.93 -8.58 -3.29
N PHE A 238 2.10 -9.75 -3.91
CA PHE A 238 2.58 -10.97 -3.25
C PHE A 238 4.09 -10.92 -2.97
N GLY A 239 4.89 -10.36 -3.87
CA GLY A 239 6.34 -10.36 -3.79
C GLY A 239 6.96 -11.50 -4.59
N PRO A 240 7.66 -12.47 -3.96
CA PRO A 240 8.44 -13.49 -4.66
C PRO A 240 7.59 -14.60 -5.29
N THR A 241 8.04 -15.14 -6.42
CA THR A 241 7.50 -16.38 -7.00
C THR A 241 7.93 -17.60 -6.18
N LEU A 242 7.28 -18.75 -6.40
CA LEU A 242 7.69 -20.00 -5.77
C LEU A 242 9.15 -20.36 -6.08
N SER A 243 9.59 -20.19 -7.33
CA SER A 243 10.98 -20.43 -7.72
C SER A 243 11.96 -19.50 -7.00
N GLU A 244 11.58 -18.23 -6.81
CA GLU A 244 12.38 -17.26 -6.06
C GLU A 244 12.43 -17.55 -4.56
N MET A 245 11.33 -18.05 -3.99
CA MET A 245 11.27 -18.48 -2.59
C MET A 245 12.21 -19.66 -2.35
N ILE A 246 12.23 -20.65 -3.25
CA ILE A 246 13.13 -21.81 -3.15
C ILE A 246 14.60 -21.38 -3.31
N ALA A 247 14.88 -20.42 -4.20
CA ALA A 247 16.23 -19.98 -4.48
C ALA A 247 16.89 -19.16 -3.36
N LYS A 248 16.11 -18.42 -2.54
CA LYS A 248 16.66 -17.51 -1.51
C LYS A 248 15.87 -17.57 -0.20
N PRO A 249 16.52 -17.85 0.95
CA PRO A 249 15.85 -17.87 2.25
C PRO A 249 15.12 -16.56 2.61
N THR A 250 15.67 -15.41 2.26
CA THR A 250 15.03 -14.10 2.51
C THR A 250 13.74 -13.93 1.71
N HIS A 251 13.70 -14.47 0.49
CA HIS A 251 12.48 -14.51 -0.34
C HIS A 251 11.48 -15.52 0.21
N LEU A 252 11.93 -16.69 0.71
CA LEU A 252 11.05 -17.67 1.36
C LEU A 252 10.29 -17.04 2.54
N LEU A 253 10.99 -16.37 3.45
CA LEU A 253 10.37 -15.69 4.59
C LEU A 253 9.36 -14.63 4.14
N SER A 254 9.70 -13.86 3.10
CA SER A 254 8.81 -12.84 2.54
C SER A 254 7.59 -13.44 1.84
N GLY A 255 7.75 -14.60 1.21
CA GLY A 255 6.65 -15.35 0.61
C GLY A 255 5.70 -15.93 1.66
N ILE A 256 6.23 -16.49 2.75
CA ILE A 256 5.42 -16.98 3.89
C ILE A 256 4.60 -15.84 4.50
N GLU A 257 5.21 -14.67 4.74
CA GLU A 257 4.51 -13.47 5.20
C GLU A 257 3.34 -13.10 4.28
N SER A 258 3.57 -13.19 2.97
CA SER A 258 2.58 -12.83 1.96
C SER A 258 1.45 -13.85 1.86
N ILE A 259 1.72 -15.14 2.11
CA ILE A 259 0.70 -16.17 2.27
C ILE A 259 -0.15 -15.87 3.50
N ILE A 260 0.45 -15.58 4.66
CA ILE A 260 -0.29 -15.25 5.89
C ILE A 260 -1.19 -14.03 5.66
N MET A 261 -0.66 -12.98 5.03
CA MET A 261 -1.42 -11.79 4.66
C MET A 261 -2.64 -12.13 3.77
N ILE A 262 -2.45 -12.92 2.72
CA ILE A 262 -3.55 -13.33 1.83
C ILE A 262 -4.58 -14.17 2.57
N VAL A 263 -4.15 -15.12 3.40
CA VAL A 263 -5.05 -15.94 4.21
C VAL A 263 -5.86 -15.06 5.14
N CYS A 264 -5.24 -14.08 5.82
CA CYS A 264 -5.97 -13.11 6.64
C CYS A 264 -6.97 -12.30 5.80
N PHE A 265 -6.60 -11.87 4.60
CA PHE A 265 -7.50 -11.10 3.72
C PHE A 265 -8.71 -11.95 3.30
N ILE A 266 -8.48 -13.21 2.95
CA ILE A 266 -9.52 -14.18 2.59
C ILE A 266 -10.46 -14.44 3.77
N VAL A 267 -9.90 -14.70 4.97
CA VAL A 267 -10.68 -14.94 6.20
C VAL A 267 -11.53 -13.73 6.59
N LEU A 268 -11.03 -12.51 6.38
CA LEU A 268 -11.80 -11.29 6.64
C LEU A 268 -12.89 -11.03 5.58
N LEU A 269 -12.61 -11.38 4.31
CA LEU A 269 -13.47 -11.06 3.17
C LEU A 269 -14.61 -12.07 2.96
N ILE A 270 -14.31 -13.37 2.99
CA ILE A 270 -15.26 -14.44 2.63
C ILE A 270 -16.55 -14.38 3.46
N PRO A 271 -16.51 -14.37 4.81
CA PRO A 271 -17.73 -14.38 5.61
C PRO A 271 -18.65 -13.21 5.28
N ARG A 272 -18.07 -12.04 4.97
CA ARG A 272 -18.83 -10.84 4.62
C ARG A 272 -19.42 -10.91 3.21
N LEU A 273 -18.66 -11.41 2.24
CA LEU A 273 -19.19 -11.65 0.90
C LEU A 273 -20.35 -12.64 0.94
N THR A 274 -20.17 -13.79 1.60
CA THR A 274 -21.22 -14.81 1.76
C THR A 274 -22.45 -14.23 2.45
N TYR A 275 -22.28 -13.46 3.52
CA TYR A 275 -23.43 -12.82 4.17
C TYR A 275 -24.15 -11.81 3.27
N ASN A 276 -23.41 -10.94 2.58
CA ASN A 276 -24.01 -9.93 1.72
C ASN A 276 -24.77 -10.57 0.56
N LEU A 277 -24.26 -11.68 0.01
CA LEU A 277 -24.93 -12.47 -1.01
C LEU A 277 -26.20 -13.13 -0.46
N ASN A 278 -26.11 -13.81 0.67
CA ASN A 278 -27.25 -14.52 1.28
C ASN A 278 -28.36 -13.58 1.77
N THR A 279 -28.02 -12.34 2.13
CA THR A 279 -29.02 -11.36 2.63
C THR A 279 -29.34 -10.24 1.65
N PHE A 280 -28.77 -10.26 0.45
CA PHE A 280 -28.88 -9.19 -0.55
C PHE A 280 -28.54 -7.79 0.02
N ARG A 281 -27.62 -7.72 1.00
CA ARG A 281 -27.18 -6.49 1.69
C ARG A 281 -25.87 -5.94 1.13
N PHE A 282 -25.67 -6.10 -0.19
CA PHE A 282 -24.51 -5.58 -0.87
C PHE A 282 -24.53 -4.04 -0.92
N ASN A 283 -23.41 -3.41 -0.55
CA ASN A 283 -23.24 -1.96 -0.66
C ASN A 283 -22.34 -1.66 -1.87
N PRO A 284 -22.92 -1.27 -3.02
CA PRO A 284 -22.15 -1.02 -4.25
C PRO A 284 -21.20 0.16 -4.12
N THR A 285 -21.51 1.16 -3.28
CA THR A 285 -20.62 2.30 -3.03
C THR A 285 -19.30 1.84 -2.41
N VAL A 286 -19.37 1.00 -1.37
CA VAL A 286 -18.16 0.46 -0.72
C VAL A 286 -17.39 -0.41 -1.71
N PHE A 287 -18.06 -1.31 -2.43
CA PHE A 287 -17.41 -2.20 -3.39
C PHE A 287 -16.68 -1.43 -4.50
N VAL A 288 -17.36 -0.48 -5.15
CA VAL A 288 -16.78 0.29 -6.26
C VAL A 288 -15.63 1.18 -5.76
N ALA A 289 -15.79 1.86 -4.62
CA ALA A 289 -14.71 2.69 -4.06
C ALA A 289 -13.47 1.84 -3.74
N TYR A 290 -13.67 0.67 -3.15
CA TYR A 290 -12.57 -0.25 -2.83
C TYR A 290 -11.93 -0.82 -4.08
N PHE A 291 -12.73 -1.18 -5.08
CA PHE A 291 -12.23 -1.66 -6.36
C PHE A 291 -11.36 -0.61 -7.05
N ILE A 292 -11.79 0.66 -7.10
CA ILE A 292 -10.99 1.77 -7.65
C ILE A 292 -9.63 1.86 -6.94
N ILE A 293 -9.61 1.80 -5.61
CA ILE A 293 -8.38 1.91 -4.81
C ILE A 293 -7.49 0.69 -5.01
N PHE A 294 -8.02 -0.53 -4.81
CA PHE A 294 -7.26 -1.77 -4.91
C PHE A 294 -6.70 -1.97 -6.32
N ALA A 295 -7.56 -1.94 -7.33
CA ALA A 295 -7.14 -2.17 -8.71
C ALA A 295 -6.21 -1.05 -9.19
N GLY A 296 -6.54 0.22 -8.90
CA GLY A 296 -5.73 1.36 -9.32
C GLY A 296 -4.33 1.38 -8.71
N ILE A 297 -4.23 1.22 -7.39
CA ILE A 297 -2.93 1.20 -6.71
C ILE A 297 -2.11 -0.02 -7.14
N LEU A 298 -2.72 -1.20 -7.24
CA LEU A 298 -2.01 -2.40 -7.70
C LEU A 298 -1.53 -2.26 -9.14
N PHE A 299 -2.32 -1.64 -10.02
CA PHE A 299 -1.94 -1.40 -11.41
C PHE A 299 -0.75 -0.42 -11.53
N MET A 300 -0.73 0.64 -10.71
CA MET A 300 0.40 1.58 -10.70
C MET A 300 1.64 1.04 -9.97
N GLN A 301 1.45 0.13 -9.03
CA GLN A 301 2.53 -0.53 -8.29
C GLN A 301 3.16 -1.69 -9.09
N TYR A 302 2.34 -2.35 -9.90
CA TYR A 302 2.70 -3.50 -10.71
C TYR A 302 4.09 -3.41 -11.34
N PRO A 303 4.45 -2.32 -12.05
CA PRO A 303 5.68 -2.31 -12.83
C PRO A 303 6.93 -2.54 -11.97
N PHE A 304 6.96 -1.90 -10.79
CA PHE A 304 8.07 -2.00 -9.85
C PHE A 304 8.12 -3.36 -9.16
N GLY A 305 6.96 -3.92 -8.79
CA GLY A 305 6.90 -5.19 -8.06
C GLY A 305 7.06 -6.42 -8.96
N PHE A 306 6.70 -6.30 -10.23
CA PHE A 306 6.91 -7.35 -11.23
C PHE A 306 8.38 -7.50 -11.57
N LEU A 307 9.10 -6.40 -11.79
CA LEU A 307 10.52 -6.47 -12.16
C LEU A 307 11.42 -6.87 -10.99
N ASN A 308 10.98 -6.70 -9.73
CA ASN A 308 11.81 -7.02 -8.58
C ASN A 308 10.97 -7.41 -7.34
N PRO A 309 11.11 -8.63 -6.78
CA PRO A 309 10.41 -9.05 -5.56
C PRO A 309 10.75 -8.21 -4.33
N GLY A 310 11.99 -7.70 -4.20
CA GLY A 310 12.37 -6.81 -3.11
C GLY A 310 11.60 -5.48 -3.17
N SER A 311 11.50 -4.89 -4.37
CA SER A 311 10.68 -3.70 -4.63
C SER A 311 9.20 -3.96 -4.35
N ALA A 312 8.67 -5.13 -4.72
CA ALA A 312 7.29 -5.51 -4.41
C ALA A 312 7.03 -5.47 -2.89
N ILE A 313 7.86 -6.17 -2.10
CA ILE A 313 7.72 -6.28 -0.65
C ILE A 313 7.91 -4.93 0.04
N ARG A 314 8.96 -4.19 -0.32
CA ARG A 314 9.26 -2.86 0.25
C ARG A 314 8.15 -1.87 -0.06
N TYR A 315 7.80 -1.70 -1.34
CA TYR A 315 6.86 -0.66 -1.75
C TYR A 315 5.42 -0.96 -1.36
N ARG A 316 5.06 -2.24 -1.13
CA ARG A 316 3.79 -2.64 -0.52
C ARG A 316 3.50 -1.90 0.78
N CYS A 317 4.52 -1.58 1.58
CA CYS A 317 4.38 -0.86 2.83
C CYS A 317 3.70 0.53 2.69
N ASN A 318 3.76 1.15 1.50
CA ASN A 318 3.14 2.46 1.25
C ASN A 318 1.60 2.41 1.11
N PHE A 319 1.01 1.24 0.90
CA PHE A 319 -0.45 1.08 0.75
C PHE A 319 -1.01 -0.11 1.54
N TYR A 320 -0.14 -0.91 2.16
CA TYR A 320 -0.52 -2.06 2.98
C TYR A 320 -1.50 -1.69 4.09
N LEU A 321 -1.18 -0.66 4.89
CA LEU A 321 -2.04 -0.22 5.99
C LEU A 321 -3.40 0.25 5.47
N LEU A 322 -3.43 0.99 4.35
CA LEU A 322 -4.69 1.35 3.70
C LEU A 322 -5.51 0.12 3.36
N PHE A 323 -4.92 -0.87 2.69
CA PHE A 323 -5.62 -2.08 2.25
C PHE A 323 -6.17 -2.89 3.42
N VAL A 324 -5.34 -3.12 4.44
CA VAL A 324 -5.74 -3.83 5.67
C VAL A 324 -6.94 -3.14 6.31
N MET A 325 -6.92 -1.82 6.43
CA MET A 325 -7.99 -1.08 7.11
C MET A 325 -9.29 -1.05 6.34
N LEU A 326 -9.23 -0.92 5.01
CA LEU A 326 -10.43 -1.02 4.17
C LEU A 326 -11.09 -2.41 4.35
N LEU A 327 -10.30 -3.49 4.38
CA LEU A 327 -10.82 -4.85 4.61
C LEU A 327 -11.35 -5.05 6.03
N LEU A 328 -10.62 -4.62 7.06
CA LEU A 328 -11.07 -4.73 8.45
C LEU A 328 -12.38 -3.99 8.69
N GLN A 329 -12.62 -2.86 8.01
CA GLN A 329 -13.89 -2.14 8.08
C GLN A 329 -15.08 -2.98 7.60
N LEU A 330 -14.88 -3.86 6.60
CA LEU A 330 -15.93 -4.78 6.13
C LEU A 330 -16.28 -5.80 7.22
N PHE A 331 -15.30 -6.20 8.01
CA PHE A 331 -15.46 -7.14 9.12
C PHE A 331 -16.05 -6.46 10.37
N SER A 332 -15.58 -5.28 10.78
CA SER A 332 -16.06 -4.62 12.00
C SER A 332 -17.56 -4.26 11.97
N LYS A 333 -18.17 -4.09 10.79
CA LYS A 333 -19.62 -3.87 10.66
C LYS A 333 -20.46 -5.16 10.77
N SER A 334 -19.84 -6.34 10.76
CA SER A 334 -20.57 -7.61 10.93
C SER A 334 -20.75 -7.97 12.40
N SER A 335 -19.85 -7.57 13.30
CA SER A 335 -19.89 -7.92 14.73
C SER A 335 -20.98 -7.19 15.54
N ASP A 336 -21.90 -6.50 14.88
CA ASP A 336 -23.04 -5.82 15.51
C ASP A 336 -24.15 -6.82 15.87
N LYS A 337 -24.08 -7.31 17.12
CA LYS A 337 -25.04 -8.06 17.96
C LYS A 337 -25.73 -9.34 17.43
N ARG A 338 -25.70 -9.67 16.14
CA ARG A 338 -26.26 -10.93 15.60
C ARG A 338 -25.21 -12.00 15.26
N TYR A 339 -23.93 -11.71 15.47
CA TYR A 339 -22.79 -12.53 15.03
C TYR A 339 -21.85 -12.99 16.15
N VAL A 340 -22.22 -12.74 17.41
CA VAL A 340 -21.38 -13.11 18.54
C VAL A 340 -21.47 -14.61 18.83
N GLU A 341 -22.55 -15.29 18.44
CA GLU A 341 -22.74 -16.71 18.75
C GLU A 341 -21.84 -17.71 17.99
N PRO A 342 -21.49 -17.55 16.69
CA PRO A 342 -20.67 -18.57 16.02
C PRO A 342 -19.17 -18.49 16.32
N TYR A 343 -18.65 -17.32 16.72
CA TYR A 343 -17.20 -17.11 16.92
C TYR A 343 -16.75 -17.25 18.38
N GLN A 344 -17.65 -17.20 19.36
CA GLN A 344 -17.32 -17.56 20.74
C GLN A 344 -17.08 -19.07 20.92
N LEU A 345 -17.56 -19.91 20.00
CA LEU A 345 -17.34 -21.36 20.00
C LEU A 345 -15.94 -21.77 19.52
N LEU A 346 -15.19 -20.89 18.83
CA LEU A 346 -13.83 -21.19 18.34
C LEU A 346 -12.72 -20.70 19.27
N ILE A 347 -13.06 -20.00 20.36
CA ILE A 347 -12.10 -19.46 21.34
C ILE A 347 -12.25 -20.14 22.71
N ASN A 348 -13.34 -20.88 22.94
CA ASN A 348 -13.62 -21.61 24.19
C ASN A 348 -13.57 -23.14 24.07
N THR A 349 -12.91 -23.66 23.03
CA THR A 349 -12.50 -25.06 22.86
C THR A 349 -11.02 -25.06 22.54
#